data_AF-A0A7H1RMD2-F1
#
_entry.id   AF-A0A7H1RMD2-F1
#
_cell.length_a   1.000
_cell.length_b   1.000
_cell.length_c   1.000
_cell.angle_alpha   90.00
_cell.angle_beta   90.00
_cell.angle_gamma   90.00
#
_symmetry.space_group_name_H-M   'P 1'
#
loop_
_entity.id
_entity.type
_entity.pdbx_description
1 polymer ?
#
loop_
_entity_poly.entity_id
_entity_poly.type
_entity_poly.pdbx_seq_one_letter_code
_entity_poly.pdbx_strand_id
1 'polypeptide(L)'
;MATIRGAAVMGDQDAVRRQMDAMTHDLQRAMRLPDPARRIPAEPARQLAAAVAGVSSAAWVDPVNLLAMVDGARYRDHATIDRICLALEPLGDTLWVTVHLQDRQAAGGEDLDIVSRNCQLPPGQSALGQRQRHMNMVDPAVRTAHLATTAKMRDAQARKQEDDRANEAALRNIPEM
;
A
#
# COMPACT_ATOMS: atom_id res chain seq x y z
N MET A 1 0.51 -6.92 43.98
CA MET A 1 1.67 -7.80 43.70
C MET A 1 1.63 -9.02 44.62
N ALA A 2 0.94 -10.10 44.25
CA ALA A 2 0.86 -11.29 45.12
C ALA A 2 0.58 -12.63 44.38
N THR A 3 1.08 -12.81 43.16
CA THR A 3 0.97 -14.10 42.45
C THR A 3 2.27 -14.57 41.78
N ILE A 4 3.35 -13.79 41.86
CA ILE A 4 4.61 -14.07 41.15
C ILE A 4 5.45 -15.18 41.82
N ARG A 5 5.15 -15.61 43.05
CA ARG A 5 5.99 -16.59 43.79
C ARG A 5 5.50 -18.04 43.78
N GLY A 6 4.35 -18.36 43.14
CA GLY A 6 3.79 -19.71 43.18
C GLY A 6 4.29 -20.67 42.07
N ALA A 7 4.60 -20.15 40.88
CA ALA A 7 4.86 -21.00 39.71
C ALA A 7 6.30 -21.56 39.61
N ALA A 8 7.24 -21.02 40.38
CA ALA A 8 8.62 -21.53 40.41
C ALA A 8 8.78 -22.83 41.23
N VAL A 9 7.73 -23.29 41.92
CA VAL A 9 7.79 -24.45 42.85
C VAL A 9 7.27 -25.76 42.22
N MET A 10 6.68 -25.73 41.02
CA MET A 10 6.06 -26.93 40.39
C MET A 10 6.78 -27.50 39.15
N GLY A 11 7.97 -27.01 38.78
CA GLY A 11 8.82 -27.71 37.80
C GLY A 11 8.26 -27.82 36.37
N ASP A 12 7.24 -27.04 36.01
CA ASP A 12 6.70 -27.00 34.65
C ASP A 12 7.60 -26.16 33.73
N GLN A 13 8.75 -26.74 33.38
CA GLN A 13 9.75 -26.10 32.52
C GLN A 13 9.20 -25.77 31.12
N ASP A 14 8.19 -26.49 30.66
CA ASP A 14 7.56 -26.23 29.36
C ASP A 14 6.64 -25.01 29.42
N ALA A 15 5.91 -24.80 30.52
CA ALA A 15 5.18 -23.55 30.73
C ALA A 15 6.12 -22.34 30.84
N VAL A 16 7.25 -22.51 31.55
CA VAL A 16 8.28 -21.45 31.65
C VAL A 16 8.91 -21.15 30.29
N ARG A 17 9.21 -22.16 29.47
CA ARG A 17 9.73 -21.97 28.09
C ARG A 17 8.74 -21.24 27.21
N ARG A 18 7.48 -21.70 27.15
CA ARG A 18 6.41 -21.04 26.36
C ARG A 18 6.23 -19.58 26.76
N GLN A 19 6.32 -19.27 28.06
CA GLN A 19 6.19 -17.91 28.55
C GLN A 19 7.41 -17.03 28.21
N MET A 20 8.62 -17.58 28.25
CA MET A 20 9.83 -16.89 27.81
C MET A 20 9.84 -16.62 26.30
N ASP A 21 9.36 -17.58 25.50
CA ASP A 21 9.23 -17.44 24.05
C ASP A 21 8.22 -16.34 23.68
N ALA A 22 7.06 -16.31 24.36
CA ALA A 22 6.06 -15.26 24.19
C ALA A 22 6.61 -13.86 24.54
N MET A 23 7.31 -13.72 25.68
CA MET A 23 7.94 -12.45 26.06
C MET A 23 9.03 -12.02 25.08
N THR A 24 9.81 -12.97 24.56
CA THR A 24 10.82 -12.70 23.54
C THR A 24 10.19 -12.21 22.24
N HIS A 25 9.09 -12.84 21.81
CA HIS A 25 8.35 -12.44 20.62
C HIS A 25 7.77 -11.02 20.76
N ASP A 26 7.18 -10.70 21.91
CA ASP A 26 6.65 -9.36 22.19
C ASP A 26 7.75 -8.29 22.18
N LEU A 27 8.92 -8.60 22.75
CA LEU A 27 10.08 -7.70 22.73
C LEU A 27 10.63 -7.50 21.30
N GLN A 28 10.73 -8.57 20.51
CA GLN A 28 11.14 -8.50 19.10
C GLN A 28 10.18 -7.63 18.30
N ARG A 29 8.87 -7.78 18.50
CA ARG A 29 7.84 -6.96 17.87
C ARG A 29 7.95 -5.49 18.25
N ALA A 30 8.23 -5.19 19.52
CA ALA A 30 8.50 -3.83 19.97
C ALA A 30 9.75 -3.22 19.32
N MET A 31 10.78 -4.03 19.07
CA MET A 31 11.98 -3.65 18.31
C MET A 31 11.77 -3.69 16.79
N ARG A 32 10.57 -4.06 16.32
CA ARG A 32 10.23 -4.26 14.90
C ARG A 32 11.16 -5.25 14.21
N LEU A 33 11.67 -6.24 14.95
CA LEU A 33 12.56 -7.26 14.45
C LEU A 33 11.72 -8.45 13.94
N PRO A 34 11.72 -8.72 12.63
CA PRO A 34 10.95 -9.81 12.08
C PRO A 34 11.65 -11.16 12.31
N ASP A 35 10.87 -12.21 12.56
CA ASP A 35 11.37 -13.54 12.89
C ASP A 35 11.88 -14.27 11.63
N PRO A 36 13.20 -14.49 11.48
CA PRO A 36 13.76 -15.12 10.28
C PRO A 36 13.33 -16.59 10.10
N ALA A 37 12.96 -17.29 11.19
CA ALA A 37 12.50 -18.68 11.12
C ALA A 37 11.08 -18.79 10.56
N ARG A 38 10.30 -17.70 10.58
CA ARG A 38 8.90 -17.64 10.12
C ARG A 38 8.74 -16.81 8.86
N ARG A 39 9.70 -16.88 7.94
CA ARG A 39 9.62 -16.12 6.69
C ARG A 39 8.50 -16.63 5.78
N ILE A 40 7.71 -15.69 5.25
CA ILE A 40 6.60 -16.00 4.35
C ILE A 40 7.12 -16.36 2.95
N PRO A 41 6.71 -17.52 2.38
CA PRO A 41 7.07 -17.90 1.01
C PRO A 41 6.28 -17.07 -0.01
N ALA A 42 6.97 -16.54 -1.01
CA ALA A 42 6.40 -15.57 -1.96
C ALA A 42 5.21 -16.11 -2.77
N GLU A 43 5.32 -17.30 -3.34
CA GLU A 43 4.29 -17.82 -4.26
C GLU A 43 2.98 -18.22 -3.56
N PRO A 44 2.99 -18.95 -2.43
CA PRO A 44 1.77 -19.18 -1.65
C PRO A 44 1.11 -17.87 -1.19
N ALA A 45 1.93 -16.91 -0.76
CA ALA A 45 1.45 -15.62 -0.31
C ALA A 45 0.83 -14.79 -1.44
N ARG A 46 1.40 -14.87 -2.66
CA ARG A 46 0.83 -14.28 -3.88
C ARG A 46 -0.57 -14.82 -4.16
N GLN A 47 -0.75 -16.14 -4.04
CA GLN A 47 -2.03 -16.80 -4.28
C GLN A 47 -3.08 -16.38 -3.24
N LEU A 48 -2.72 -16.33 -1.96
CA LEU A 48 -3.63 -15.88 -0.89
C LEU A 48 -4.00 -14.40 -1.05
N ALA A 49 -3.05 -13.53 -1.37
CA ALA A 49 -3.31 -12.12 -1.61
C ALA A 49 -4.24 -11.91 -2.82
N ALA A 50 -4.03 -12.65 -3.91
CA ALA A 50 -4.88 -12.58 -5.10
C ALA A 50 -6.31 -13.10 -4.86
N ALA A 51 -6.54 -13.90 -3.82
CA ALA A 51 -7.87 -14.39 -3.45
C ALA A 51 -8.68 -13.39 -2.60
N VAL A 52 -8.07 -12.29 -2.14
CA VAL A 52 -8.75 -11.27 -1.34
C VAL A 52 -9.72 -10.47 -2.22
N ALA A 53 -10.96 -10.30 -1.75
CA ALA A 53 -11.98 -9.58 -2.51
C ALA A 53 -11.55 -8.17 -2.92
N GLY A 54 -11.67 -7.85 -4.21
CA GLY A 54 -11.25 -6.58 -4.79
C GLY A 54 -9.80 -6.55 -5.26
N VAL A 55 -8.99 -7.59 -4.98
CA VAL A 55 -7.67 -7.78 -5.58
C VAL A 55 -7.82 -8.50 -6.92
N SER A 56 -7.33 -7.89 -8.00
CA SER A 56 -7.34 -8.48 -9.34
C SER A 56 -6.12 -9.37 -9.59
N SER A 57 -4.98 -8.98 -9.04
CA SER A 57 -3.72 -9.72 -9.15
C SER A 57 -2.75 -9.32 -8.04
N ALA A 58 -1.78 -10.18 -7.76
CA ALA A 58 -0.72 -9.92 -6.80
C ALA A 58 0.62 -10.43 -7.33
N ALA A 59 1.70 -9.75 -6.96
CA ALA A 59 3.07 -10.07 -7.33
C ALA A 59 4.05 -9.73 -6.18
N TRP A 60 5.03 -10.59 -5.98
CA TRP A 60 6.17 -10.31 -5.09
C TRP A 60 7.21 -9.50 -5.87
N VAL A 61 7.50 -8.28 -5.42
CA VAL A 61 8.46 -7.39 -6.10
C VAL A 61 9.88 -7.66 -5.61
N ASP A 62 10.01 -8.03 -4.35
CA ASP A 62 11.26 -8.44 -3.71
C ASP A 62 10.92 -9.28 -2.44
N PRO A 63 11.91 -9.78 -1.68
CA PRO A 63 11.68 -10.61 -0.48
C PRO A 63 10.66 -10.10 0.55
N VAL A 64 10.41 -8.80 0.61
CA VAL A 64 9.63 -8.16 1.68
C VAL A 64 8.46 -7.32 1.16
N ASN A 65 8.43 -6.99 -0.14
CA ASN A 65 7.41 -6.15 -0.74
C ASN A 65 6.46 -6.95 -1.65
N LEU A 66 5.18 -6.93 -1.30
CA LEU A 66 4.06 -7.48 -2.07
C LEU A 66 3.30 -6.33 -2.75
N LEU A 67 3.16 -6.39 -4.07
CA LEU A 67 2.30 -5.52 -4.85
C LEU A 67 0.98 -6.23 -5.18
N ALA A 68 -0.15 -5.63 -4.86
CA ALA A 68 -1.48 -6.09 -5.24
C ALA A 68 -2.19 -5.02 -6.09
N MET A 69 -2.65 -5.45 -7.25
CA MET A 69 -3.50 -4.65 -8.13
C MET A 69 -4.95 -4.83 -7.70
N VAL A 70 -5.69 -3.75 -7.57
CA VAL A 70 -7.08 -3.77 -7.11
C VAL A 70 -8.04 -3.25 -8.19
N ASP A 71 -9.28 -3.75 -8.17
CA ASP A 71 -10.34 -3.36 -9.11
C ASP A 71 -11.08 -2.11 -8.64
N GLY A 72 -10.38 -0.97 -8.70
CA GLY A 72 -10.93 0.36 -8.44
C GLY A 72 -10.46 0.98 -7.13
N ALA A 73 -10.48 2.32 -7.10
CA ALA A 73 -9.98 3.15 -6.01
C ALA A 73 -10.58 2.85 -4.63
N ARG A 74 -11.81 2.33 -4.57
CA ARG A 74 -12.46 1.93 -3.30
C ARG A 74 -11.74 0.82 -2.55
N TYR A 75 -10.98 -0.03 -3.26
CA TYR A 75 -10.19 -1.10 -2.65
C TYR A 75 -8.73 -0.68 -2.43
N ARG A 76 -8.36 0.53 -2.83
CA ARG A 76 -7.04 1.10 -2.61
C ARG A 76 -7.02 1.79 -1.24
N ASP A 77 -7.23 1.01 -0.19
CA ASP A 77 -7.36 1.48 1.17
C ASP A 77 -6.62 0.58 2.19
N HIS A 78 -6.46 1.07 3.41
CA HIS A 78 -5.79 0.31 4.46
C HIS A 78 -6.59 -0.92 4.91
N ALA A 79 -7.93 -0.90 4.76
CA ALA A 79 -8.76 -2.05 5.09
C ALA A 79 -8.50 -3.23 4.14
N THR A 80 -8.19 -2.96 2.87
CA THR A 80 -7.79 -4.00 1.92
C THR A 80 -6.41 -4.55 2.25
N ILE A 81 -5.47 -3.69 2.69
CA ILE A 81 -4.19 -4.16 3.23
C ILE A 81 -4.41 -5.06 4.44
N ASP A 82 -5.29 -4.68 5.38
CA ASP A 82 -5.60 -5.49 6.57
C ASP A 82 -6.11 -6.89 6.18
N ARG A 83 -7.02 -6.97 5.19
CA ARG A 83 -7.53 -8.26 4.69
C ARG A 83 -6.43 -9.12 4.06
N ILE A 84 -5.51 -8.52 3.29
CA ILE A 84 -4.35 -9.23 2.75
C ILE A 84 -3.47 -9.72 3.88
N CYS A 85 -3.14 -8.86 4.84
CA CYS A 85 -2.27 -9.23 5.96
C CYS A 85 -2.85 -10.38 6.79
N LEU A 86 -4.15 -10.36 7.10
CA LEU A 86 -4.86 -11.47 7.77
C LEU A 86 -4.78 -12.76 6.95
N ALA A 87 -4.92 -12.70 5.63
CA ALA A 87 -4.77 -13.87 4.77
C ALA A 87 -3.35 -14.45 4.79
N LEU A 88 -2.32 -13.64 5.06
CA LEU A 88 -0.93 -14.06 5.09
C LEU A 88 -0.46 -14.62 6.44
N GLU A 89 -1.16 -14.32 7.55
CA GLU A 89 -0.79 -14.78 8.91
C GLU A 89 -0.54 -16.29 9.03
N PRO A 90 -1.31 -17.19 8.37
CA PRO A 90 -1.05 -18.63 8.44
C PRO A 90 0.28 -19.05 7.83
N LEU A 91 0.87 -18.24 6.96
CA LEU A 91 2.10 -18.57 6.25
C LEU A 91 3.37 -18.20 7.02
N GLY A 92 3.29 -17.35 8.04
CA GLY A 92 4.47 -16.92 8.78
C GLY A 92 4.33 -15.57 9.48
N ASP A 93 5.46 -14.95 9.78
CA ASP A 93 5.53 -13.62 10.40
C ASP A 93 5.33 -12.53 9.34
N THR A 94 4.15 -11.90 9.41
CA THR A 94 3.75 -10.82 8.51
C THR A 94 4.51 -9.52 8.74
N LEU A 95 5.30 -9.39 9.82
CA LEU A 95 6.19 -8.25 10.02
C LEU A 95 7.25 -8.14 8.91
N TRP A 96 7.56 -9.25 8.23
CA TRP A 96 8.39 -9.26 7.03
C TRP A 96 7.76 -8.57 5.81
N VAL A 97 6.43 -8.40 5.77
CA VAL A 97 5.73 -8.06 4.55
C VAL A 97 5.21 -6.62 4.59
N THR A 98 5.60 -5.85 3.58
CA THR A 98 4.98 -4.58 3.22
C THR A 98 4.09 -4.78 2.01
N VAL A 99 2.82 -4.42 2.15
CA VAL A 99 1.82 -4.55 1.09
C VAL A 99 1.64 -3.19 0.43
N HIS A 100 1.54 -3.21 -0.90
CA HIS A 100 1.37 -2.06 -1.75
C HIS A 100 0.17 -2.28 -2.65
N LEU A 101 -0.76 -1.32 -2.67
CA LEU A 101 -1.97 -1.37 -3.46
C LEU A 101 -1.93 -0.36 -4.59
N GLN A 102 -2.22 -0.82 -5.79
CA GLN A 102 -2.35 0.02 -6.98
C GLN A 102 -3.68 -0.26 -7.67
N ASP A 103 -4.39 0.79 -8.08
CA ASP A 103 -5.62 0.62 -8.86
C ASP A 103 -5.27 0.23 -10.30
N ARG A 104 -5.85 -0.89 -10.77
CA ARG A 104 -5.68 -1.37 -12.14
C ARG A 104 -6.34 -0.46 -13.17
N GLN A 105 -7.39 0.26 -12.79
CA GLN A 105 -8.12 1.15 -13.69
C GLN A 105 -7.58 2.58 -13.71
N ALA A 106 -6.45 2.82 -13.03
CA ALA A 106 -5.78 4.11 -13.01
C ALA A 106 -5.37 4.54 -14.43
N ALA A 107 -6.15 5.44 -15.02
CA ALA A 107 -5.88 6.01 -16.34
C ALA A 107 -5.26 7.42 -16.26
N GLY A 108 -5.42 8.11 -15.12
CA GLY A 108 -4.84 9.42 -14.86
C GLY A 108 -3.68 9.37 -13.87
N GLY A 109 -2.80 10.39 -13.92
CA GLY A 109 -1.63 10.47 -13.03
C GLY A 109 -1.98 10.52 -11.53
N GLU A 110 -3.19 10.97 -11.15
CA GLU A 110 -3.69 10.96 -9.77
C GLU A 110 -4.05 9.54 -9.27
N ASP A 111 -4.51 8.66 -10.16
CA ASP A 111 -4.95 7.30 -9.80
C ASP A 111 -3.79 6.31 -9.66
N LEU A 112 -2.57 6.72 -10.05
CA LEU A 112 -1.35 5.91 -9.95
C LEU A 112 -0.71 5.91 -8.56
N ASP A 113 -1.33 6.59 -7.58
CA ASP A 113 -0.79 6.59 -6.21
C ASP A 113 -0.87 5.21 -5.57
N ILE A 114 0.23 4.79 -4.97
CA ILE A 114 0.29 3.50 -4.29
C ILE A 114 0.06 3.70 -2.79
N VAL A 115 -0.93 2.99 -2.26
CA VAL A 115 -1.17 2.93 -0.80
C VAL A 115 -0.34 1.78 -0.24
N SER A 116 0.54 2.08 0.71
CA SER A 116 1.53 1.12 1.22
C SER A 116 1.52 1.05 2.75
N ARG A 117 1.60 -0.15 3.32
CA ARG A 117 1.78 -0.34 4.77
C ARG A 117 2.38 -1.72 5.07
N ASN A 118 3.20 -1.79 6.12
CA ASN A 118 3.61 -3.07 6.70
C ASN A 118 2.43 -3.74 7.42
N CYS A 119 2.38 -5.08 7.42
CA CYS A 119 1.25 -5.80 7.99
C CYS A 119 1.08 -5.71 9.51
N GLN A 120 2.12 -5.34 10.25
CA GLN A 120 2.04 -5.23 11.72
C GLN A 120 2.39 -3.85 12.26
N LEU A 121 2.78 -2.90 11.39
CA LEU A 121 3.22 -1.57 11.81
C LEU A 121 2.29 -0.48 11.29
N PRO A 122 2.25 0.69 11.97
CA PRO A 122 1.53 1.85 11.48
C PRO A 122 1.96 2.30 10.07
N PRO A 123 1.09 3.03 9.35
CA PRO A 123 1.45 3.67 8.08
C PRO A 123 2.77 4.44 8.16
N GLY A 124 3.60 4.32 7.13
CA GLY A 124 4.90 4.98 7.05
C GLY A 124 6.03 4.31 7.85
N GLN A 125 5.76 3.23 8.59
CA GLN A 125 6.78 2.48 9.32
C GLN A 125 7.16 1.18 8.60
N SER A 126 8.40 0.74 8.81
CA SER A 126 8.95 -0.52 8.28
C SER A 126 9.68 -1.28 9.38
N ALA A 127 9.80 -2.60 9.20
CA ALA A 127 10.55 -3.44 10.11
C ALA A 127 12.04 -3.06 10.11
N LEU A 128 12.75 -3.36 11.19
CA LEU A 128 14.16 -3.03 11.35
C LEU A 128 15.00 -3.71 10.24
N GLY A 129 15.84 -2.94 9.56
CA GLY A 129 16.66 -3.42 8.44
C GLY A 129 15.93 -3.49 7.09
N GLN A 130 14.63 -3.23 7.04
CA GLN A 130 13.91 -3.07 5.78
C GLN A 130 14.03 -1.63 5.26
N ARG A 131 14.43 -1.48 3.99
CA ARG A 131 14.38 -0.18 3.31
C ARG A 131 12.97 0.05 2.82
N GLN A 132 12.38 1.19 3.23
CA GLN A 132 11.06 1.59 2.76
C GLN A 132 11.11 1.83 1.25
N ARG A 133 10.36 1.02 0.49
CA ARG A 133 10.33 1.12 -0.96
C ARG A 133 9.18 2.02 -1.38
N HIS A 134 9.51 3.16 -1.97
CA HIS A 134 8.53 4.00 -2.64
C HIS A 134 8.32 3.43 -4.05
N MET A 135 7.15 2.84 -4.28
CA MET A 135 6.81 2.25 -5.58
C MET A 135 6.06 3.22 -6.51
N ASN A 136 5.89 4.48 -6.10
CA ASN A 136 5.30 5.50 -6.95
C ASN A 136 6.16 5.69 -8.21
N MET A 137 5.54 5.49 -9.36
CA MET A 137 6.23 5.60 -10.67
C MET A 137 6.60 7.06 -11.00
N VAL A 138 5.90 8.03 -10.41
CA VAL A 138 6.09 9.47 -10.61
C VAL A 138 6.13 10.18 -9.26
N ASP A 139 7.16 11.01 -9.08
CA ASP A 139 7.33 11.84 -7.89
C ASP A 139 6.12 12.79 -7.70
N PRO A 140 5.59 12.96 -6.47
CA PRO A 140 4.45 13.83 -6.21
C PRO A 140 4.63 15.27 -6.71
N ALA A 141 5.84 15.84 -6.62
CA ALA A 141 6.11 17.21 -7.06
C ALA A 141 6.02 17.33 -8.59
N VAL A 142 6.53 16.34 -9.32
CA VAL A 142 6.45 16.28 -10.78
C VAL A 142 4.99 16.14 -11.23
N ARG A 143 4.19 15.37 -10.49
CA ARG A 143 2.76 15.22 -10.76
C ARG A 143 2.00 16.52 -10.57
N THR A 144 2.21 17.22 -9.46
CA THR A 144 1.58 18.52 -9.20
C THR A 144 1.93 19.53 -10.31
N ALA A 145 3.19 19.56 -10.74
CA ALA A 145 3.62 20.41 -11.85
C ALA A 145 2.94 20.04 -13.18
N HIS A 146 2.79 18.74 -13.46
CA HIS A 146 2.10 18.27 -14.66
C HIS A 146 0.60 18.61 -14.65
N LEU A 147 -0.08 18.45 -13.51
CA LEU A 147 -1.48 18.83 -13.34
C LEU A 147 -1.68 20.34 -13.56
N ALA A 148 -0.83 21.17 -12.96
CA ALA A 148 -0.88 22.62 -13.15
C ALA A 148 -0.64 23.02 -14.61
N THR A 149 0.25 22.30 -15.31
CA THR A 149 0.56 22.59 -16.72
C THR A 149 -0.57 22.17 -17.66
N THR A 150 -1.14 20.98 -17.44
CA THR A 150 -2.26 20.49 -18.25
C THR A 150 -3.55 21.29 -18.02
N ALA A 151 -3.80 21.76 -16.80
CA ALA A 151 -4.90 22.69 -16.51
C ALA A 151 -4.77 24.00 -17.29
N LYS A 152 -3.59 24.65 -17.24
CA LYS A 152 -3.32 25.88 -18.00
C LYS A 152 -3.49 25.70 -19.51
N MET A 153 -3.04 24.56 -20.05
CA MET A 153 -3.20 24.23 -21.47
C MET A 153 -4.68 24.09 -21.84
N ARG A 154 -5.48 23.40 -21.03
CA ARG A 154 -6.92 23.25 -21.26
C ARG A 154 -7.65 24.59 -21.22
N ASP A 155 -7.33 25.45 -20.26
CA ASP A 155 -7.92 26.78 -20.14
C ASP A 155 -7.57 27.66 -21.36
N ALA A 156 -6.30 27.63 -21.80
CA ALA A 156 -5.87 28.34 -23.00
C ALA A 156 -6.58 27.82 -24.26
N GLN A 157 -6.79 26.52 -24.35
CA GLN A 157 -7.46 25.88 -25.47
C GLN A 157 -8.97 26.19 -25.49
N ALA A 158 -9.62 26.24 -24.32
CA ALA A 158 -11.01 26.66 -24.18
C ALA A 158 -11.21 28.12 -24.59
N ARG A 159 -10.33 29.03 -24.15
CA ARG A 159 -10.36 30.45 -24.56
C ARG A 159 -10.19 30.60 -26.06
N LYS A 160 -9.22 29.90 -26.64
CA LYS A 160 -9.01 29.92 -28.10
C LYS A 160 -10.25 29.43 -28.85
N GLN A 161 -10.91 28.36 -28.39
CA GLN A 161 -12.14 27.88 -29.00
C GLN A 161 -13.30 28.87 -28.90
N GLU A 162 -13.38 29.62 -27.80
CA GLU A 162 -14.38 30.67 -27.62
C GLU A 162 -14.12 31.85 -28.56
N ASP A 163 -12.86 32.30 -28.66
CA ASP A 163 -12.44 33.34 -29.58
C ASP A 163 -12.68 32.95 -31.04
N ASP A 164 -12.34 31.71 -31.42
CA ASP A 164 -12.56 31.17 -32.77
C ASP A 164 -14.06 31.16 -33.11
N ARG A 165 -14.92 30.75 -32.16
CA ARG A 165 -16.39 30.79 -32.33
C ARG A 165 -16.94 32.20 -32.46
N ALA A 166 -16.45 33.13 -31.65
CA ALA A 166 -16.86 34.54 -31.69
C ALA A 166 -16.46 35.18 -33.02
N ASN A 167 -15.26 34.89 -33.51
CA ASN A 167 -14.76 35.37 -34.79
C ASN A 167 -15.55 34.77 -35.97
N GLU A 168 -15.88 33.47 -35.92
CA GLU A 168 -16.73 32.83 -36.93
C GLU A 168 -18.14 33.46 -36.96
N ALA A 169 -18.74 33.75 -35.80
CA ALA A 169 -20.03 34.43 -35.72
C ALA A 169 -19.97 35.87 -36.26
N ALA A 170 -18.87 36.60 -36.03
CA ALA A 170 -18.68 37.93 -36.58
C ALA A 170 -18.56 37.91 -38.11
N LEU A 171 -17.81 36.96 -38.67
CA LEU A 171 -17.66 36.79 -40.12
C LEU A 171 -18.99 36.47 -40.82
N ARG A 172 -19.88 35.69 -40.19
CA ARG A 172 -21.21 35.38 -40.74
C ARG A 172 -22.17 36.58 -40.75
N ASN A 173 -21.91 37.61 -39.95
CA ASN A 173 -22.74 38.81 -39.85
C ASN A 173 -22.21 39.98 -40.72
N ILE A 174 -21.17 39.77 -41.51
CA ILE A 174 -20.70 40.76 -42.49
C ILE A 174 -21.69 40.73 -43.66
N PRO A 175 -22.43 41.83 -43.95
CA PRO A 175 -23.31 41.87 -45.11
C PRO A 175 -22.48 41.80 -46.39
N GLU A 176 -22.87 40.92 -47.33
CA GLU A 176 -22.31 40.94 -48.68
C GLU A 176 -22.63 42.31 -49.31
N MET A 177 -21.58 43.01 -49.75
CA MET A 177 -21.71 44.23 -50.56
C MET A 177 -21.89 43.91 -52.04
#